data_AF-A0A8J7EGZ0-F1
#
_entry.id   AF-A0A8J7EGZ0-F1
#
_cell.length_a   1.000
_cell.length_b   1.000
_cell.length_c   1.000
_cell.angle_alpha   90.00
_cell.angle_beta   90.00
_cell.angle_gamma   90.00
#
_symmetry.space_group_name_H-M   'P 1'
#
loop_
_entity.id
_entity.type
_entity.pdbx_description
1 polymer ?
#
loop_
_entity_poly.entity_id
_entity_poly.type
_entity_poly.pdbx_seq_one_letter_code
_entity_poly.pdbx_strand_id
1 'polypeptide(L)' 'METKETKFGFVDFAETWNGRLAMLGFVIGVATEFLTGQGILSQIGIM' A
#
# COMPACT_ATOMS: atom_id res chain seq x y z
N MET A 1 5.20 -27.61 -19.88
CA MET A 1 5.77 -27.82 -18.53
C MET A 1 5.21 -26.73 -17.66
N GLU A 2 4.24 -27.06 -16.81
CA GLU A 2 3.58 -26.11 -15.91
C GLU A 2 4.51 -25.89 -14.72
N THR A 3 5.38 -24.88 -14.83
CA THR A 3 6.29 -24.49 -13.76
C THR A 3 5.44 -23.86 -12.66
N LYS A 4 5.18 -24.63 -11.59
CA LYS A 4 4.65 -24.09 -10.33
C LYS A 4 5.59 -23.00 -9.84
N GLU A 5 5.32 -21.76 -10.21
CA GLU A 5 5.95 -20.61 -9.59
C GLU A 5 5.55 -20.62 -8.12
N THR A 6 6.54 -20.81 -7.25
CA THR A 6 6.37 -20.71 -5.81
C THR A 6 5.79 -19.33 -5.49
N LYS A 7 4.47 -19.22 -5.35
CA LYS A 7 3.73 -17.96 -5.16
C LYS A 7 3.93 -17.32 -3.77
N PHE A 8 4.91 -17.80 -3.01
CA PHE A 8 5.15 -17.43 -1.63
C PHE A 8 6.65 -17.18 -1.42
N GLY A 9 7.01 -15.94 -1.09
CA GLY A 9 8.38 -15.46 -0.89
C GLY A 9 8.59 -14.05 -1.43
N PHE A 10 9.83 -13.56 -1.38
CA PHE A 10 10.26 -12.37 -2.11
C PHE A 10 10.39 -12.72 -3.60
N VAL A 11 9.25 -12.72 -4.29
CA VAL A 11 9.15 -12.95 -5.73
C VAL A 11 8.77 -11.63 -6.41
N ASP A 12 9.25 -11.41 -7.64
CA ASP A 12 9.01 -10.17 -8.41
C ASP A 12 7.52 -9.79 -8.46
N PHE A 13 6.64 -10.79 -8.51
CA PHE A 13 5.20 -10.59 -8.45
C PHE A 13 4.73 -9.94 -7.14
N ALA A 14 5.23 -10.42 -5.99
CA ALA A 14 4.89 -9.90 -4.67
C ALA A 14 5.47 -8.50 -4.46
N GLU A 15 6.70 -8.24 -4.93
CA GLU A 15 7.32 -6.92 -4.85
C GLU A 15 6.59 -5.88 -5.69
N THR A 16 6.20 -6.24 -6.93
CA THR A 16 5.40 -5.38 -7.80
C THR A 16 4.03 -5.07 -7.19
N TRP A 17 3.38 -6.07 -6.60
CA TRP A 17 2.11 -5.88 -5.91
C TRP A 17 2.24 -5.01 -4.67
N ASN A 18 3.23 -5.26 -3.81
CA ASN A 18 3.49 -4.46 -2.62
C ASN A 18 3.83 -3.01 -2.98
N GLY A 19 4.62 -2.78 -4.02
CA GLY A 19 4.93 -1.44 -4.51
C GLY A 19 3.70 -0.66 -4.99
N ARG A 20 2.78 -1.33 -5.71
CA ARG A 20 1.51 -0.73 -6.14
C ARG A 20 0.60 -0.38 -4.97
N LEU A 21 0.49 -1.30 -4.01
CA LEU A 21 -0.30 -1.07 -2.79
C LEU A 21 0.27 0.09 -1.96
N ALA A 22 1.60 0.21 -1.88
CA ALA A 22 2.24 1.34 -1.21
C ALA A 22 1.95 2.69 -1.90
N MET A 23 2.04 2.74 -3.23
CA MET A 23 1.69 3.95 -3.99
C MET A 23 0.21 4.33 -3.80
N LEU A 24 -0.69 3.35 -3.82
CA LEU A 24 -2.12 3.58 -3.55
C LEU A 24 -2.36 4.07 -2.12
N GLY A 25 -1.72 3.46 -1.12
CA GLY A 25 -1.83 3.87 0.28
C GLY A 25 -1.36 5.31 0.49
N PHE A 26 -0.29 5.71 -0.18
CA PHE A 26 0.19 7.10 -0.15
C PHE A 26 -0.80 8.08 -0.79
N VAL A 27 -1.31 7.76 -1.98
CA VAL A 27 -2.29 8.61 -2.68
C VAL A 27 -3.57 8.75 -1.88
N ILE A 28 -4.09 7.63 -1.35
CA ILE A 28 -5.26 7.64 -0.48
C ILE A 28 -4.96 8.51 0.73
N GLY A 29 -3.82 8.31 1.40
CA GLY A 29 -3.46 9.08 2.58
C GLY A 29 -3.40 10.60 2.38
N VAL A 30 -2.78 11.04 1.29
CA VAL A 30 -2.76 12.46 0.90
C VAL A 30 -4.18 12.95 0.56
N ALA A 31 -4.98 12.14 -0.14
CA ALA A 31 -6.35 12.50 -0.46
C ALA A 31 -7.23 12.62 0.79
N THR A 32 -7.10 11.72 1.78
CA THR A 32 -7.85 11.79 3.03
C THR A 32 -7.42 13.00 3.87
N GLU A 33 -6.12 13.32 3.89
CA GLU A 33 -5.59 14.51 4.55
C GLU A 33 -6.17 15.80 3.90
N PHE A 34 -6.24 15.85 2.57
CA PHE A 34 -6.85 16.97 1.85
C PHE A 34 -8.35 17.12 2.12
N LEU A 35 -9.10 16.01 2.18
CA LEU A 35 -10.56 16.03 2.38
C LEU A 35 -10.97 16.36 3.81
N THR A 36 -10.20 15.93 4.81
CA THR A 36 -10.53 16.15 6.22
C THR A 36 -9.82 17.36 6.83
N GLY A 37 -8.75 17.86 6.21
CA GLY A 37 -7.93 18.93 6.76
C GLY A 37 -7.17 18.54 8.04
N GLN A 38 -7.23 17.26 8.42
CA GLN A 38 -6.60 16.69 9.60
C GLN A 38 -5.56 15.69 9.11
N GLY A 39 -4.31 15.84 9.56
CA GLY A 39 -3.21 14.97 9.14
C GLY A 39 -3.53 13.49 9.37
N ILE A 40 -2.99 12.61 8.53
CA ILE A 40 -3.25 11.16 8.57
C ILE A 40 -3.05 10.55 9.98
N LEU A 41 -2.14 11.15 10.76
CA LEU A 41 -1.83 10.76 12.14
C LEU A 41 -3.01 10.92 13.10
N SER A 42 -3.87 11.91 12.89
CA SER A 42 -5.05 12.12 13.73
C SER A 42 -6.23 11.24 13.32
N GLN A 43 -6.32 10.85 12.03
CA GLN A 43 -7.29 9.83 11.59
C GLN A 43 -6.96 8.43 12.13
N ILE A 44 -5.68 8.12 12.32
CA ILE A 44 -5.22 6.85 12.91
C ILE A 44 -5.28 6.90 14.46
N GLY A 45 -5.69 8.04 15.05
CA GLY A 45 -5.91 8.19 16.50
C GLY A 45 -4.63 8.30 17.33
N ILE A 46 -3.50 8.66 16.71
CA ILE A 46 -2.21 8.84 17.38
C ILE A 46 -2.07 10.27 17.94
N MET A 47 -2.92 11.20 17.50
CA MET A 47 -3.03 12.58 18.01
C MET A 47 -4.49 13.02 18.08
#